data_AF-G9KB13-F1
#
_entry.id   AF-G9KB13-F1
#
_cell.length_a   1.000
_cell.length_b   1.000
_cell.length_c   1.000
_cell.angle_alpha   90.00
_cell.angle_beta   90.00
_cell.angle_gamma   90.00
#
_symmetry.space_group_name_H-M   'P 1'
#
loop_
_entity.id
_entity.type
_entity.pdbx_description
1 polymer ?
#
loop_
_entity_poly.entity_id
_entity_poly.type
_entity_poly.pdbx_seq_one_letter_code
_entity_poly.pdbx_strand_id
1 'polypeptide(L)'
;GLSGCWLLAWHRALAWHRARRAVTLHSAPPALPPDSSSPAVAPDLFWGTYRPHVYFGMKTRSPKPLLTGLMWAQQGATPGTPKLRHTCEQGDGVGPYGWEFHDGLSFGRQHIHDGALRLTTEFVKRPGGQHGGDWSWRV
;
A
#
# COMPACT_ATOMS: atom_id res chain seq x y z
N GLY A 1 -32.46 3.38 50.41
CA GLY A 1 -31.10 3.29 49.82
C GLY A 1 -30.93 2.25 48.71
N LEU A 2 -31.97 1.92 47.92
CA LEU A 2 -31.86 0.94 46.83
C LEU A 2 -31.91 1.55 45.42
N SER A 3 -32.43 2.78 45.26
CA SER A 3 -32.63 3.43 43.96
C SER A 3 -31.31 3.86 43.26
N GLY A 4 -30.34 4.40 43.99
CA GLY A 4 -29.09 4.92 43.41
C GLY A 4 -28.15 3.88 42.81
N CYS A 5 -28.16 2.64 43.32
CA CYS A 5 -27.29 1.57 42.83
C CYS A 5 -27.70 1.08 41.43
N TRP A 6 -29.01 1.01 41.16
CA TRP A 6 -29.56 0.63 39.86
C TRP A 6 -29.30 1.69 38.77
N LEU A 7 -29.39 2.98 39.13
CA LEU A 7 -29.06 4.09 38.23
C LEU A 7 -27.59 4.07 37.79
N LEU A 8 -26.67 3.90 38.74
CA LEU A 8 -25.23 3.80 38.43
C LEU A 8 -24.91 2.57 37.57
N ALA A 9 -25.52 1.42 37.87
CA ALA A 9 -25.38 0.20 37.06
C ALA A 9 -25.90 0.40 35.63
N TRP A 10 -27.04 1.07 35.46
CA TRP A 10 -27.61 1.41 34.15
C TRP A 10 -26.71 2.35 33.34
N HIS A 11 -26.18 3.41 33.94
CA HIS A 11 -25.25 4.31 33.26
C HIS A 11 -23.97 3.59 32.84
N ARG A 12 -23.45 2.70 33.69
CA ARG A 12 -22.29 1.85 33.36
C ARG A 12 -22.59 0.90 32.21
N ALA A 13 -23.77 0.27 32.19
CA ALA A 13 -24.19 -0.60 31.10
C ALA A 13 -24.33 0.17 29.78
N LEU A 14 -24.95 1.35 29.80
CA LEU A 14 -25.06 2.21 28.61
C LEU A 14 -23.68 2.68 28.12
N ALA A 15 -22.79 3.08 29.02
CA ALA A 15 -21.42 3.45 28.67
C ALA A 15 -20.67 2.26 28.04
N TRP A 16 -20.81 1.06 28.60
CA TRP A 16 -20.23 -0.16 28.04
C TRP A 16 -20.81 -0.49 26.66
N HIS A 17 -22.13 -0.38 26.46
CA HIS A 17 -22.75 -0.59 25.16
C HIS A 17 -22.29 0.41 24.10
N ARG A 18 -22.15 1.69 24.46
CA ARG A 18 -21.61 2.73 23.57
C ARG A 18 -20.16 2.46 23.23
N ALA A 19 -19.33 2.15 24.22
CA ALA A 19 -17.92 1.80 24.00
C ALA A 19 -17.77 0.57 23.09
N ARG A 20 -18.57 -0.49 23.33
CA ARG A 20 -18.57 -1.69 22.49
C ARG A 20 -18.94 -1.38 21.04
N ARG A 21 -19.97 -0.57 20.80
CA ARG A 21 -20.36 -0.16 19.44
C ARG A 21 -19.30 0.70 18.75
N ALA A 22 -18.53 1.48 19.50
CA ALA A 22 -17.48 2.32 18.94
C ALA A 22 -16.26 1.53 18.43
N VAL A 23 -16.01 0.33 18.97
CA VAL A 23 -14.82 -0.49 18.63
C VAL A 23 -15.14 -1.80 17.90
N THR A 24 -16.42 -2.12 17.70
CA THR A 24 -16.85 -3.33 16.98
C THR A 24 -17.20 -2.95 15.55
N LEU A 25 -16.76 -3.75 14.57
CA LEU A 25 -17.19 -3.61 13.18
C LEU A 25 -18.72 -3.69 13.06
N HIS A 26 -19.26 -3.01 12.06
CA HIS A 26 -20.71 -2.99 11.83
C HIS A 26 -21.25 -4.40 11.50
N SER A 27 -22.46 -4.72 11.96
CA SER A 27 -23.08 -6.05 11.80
C SER A 27 -23.78 -6.28 10.47
N ALA A 28 -23.70 -5.32 9.54
CA ALA A 28 -24.30 -5.48 8.21
C ALA A 28 -23.51 -6.52 7.42
N PRO A 29 -24.16 -7.23 6.47
CA PRO A 29 -23.46 -8.12 5.56
C PRO A 29 -22.28 -7.41 4.87
N PRO A 30 -21.12 -8.07 4.70
CA PRO A 30 -20.00 -7.49 3.97
C PRO A 30 -20.40 -7.14 2.53
N ALA A 31 -19.98 -5.97 2.07
CA ALA A 31 -20.19 -5.55 0.67
C ALA A 31 -19.27 -6.31 -0.32
N LEU A 32 -18.19 -6.90 0.20
CA LEU A 32 -17.22 -7.68 -0.57
C LEU A 32 -17.45 -9.17 -0.33
N PRO A 33 -17.21 -10.03 -1.34
CA PRO A 33 -17.27 -11.47 -1.15
C PRO A 33 -16.19 -11.95 -0.15
N PRO A 34 -16.37 -13.14 0.44
CA PRO A 34 -15.32 -13.78 1.22
C PRO A 34 -14.06 -13.94 0.36
N ASP A 35 -12.89 -13.78 0.96
CA ASP A 35 -11.58 -13.93 0.30
C ASP A 35 -11.40 -13.11 -0.98
N SER A 36 -12.08 -11.95 -1.07
CA SER A 36 -12.07 -11.02 -2.22
C SER A 36 -10.71 -10.55 -2.73
N SER A 37 -9.63 -10.76 -1.96
CA SER A 37 -8.25 -10.42 -2.33
C SER A 37 -7.36 -11.63 -2.61
N SER A 38 -7.90 -12.84 -2.52
CA SER A 38 -7.15 -14.07 -2.79
C SER A 38 -6.81 -14.18 -4.29
N PRO A 39 -5.70 -14.86 -4.65
CA PRO A 39 -5.36 -15.07 -6.06
C PRO A 39 -6.37 -15.98 -6.77
N ALA A 40 -7.17 -16.76 -6.04
CA ALA A 40 -8.25 -17.57 -6.61
C ALA A 40 -9.47 -16.73 -7.02
N VAL A 41 -9.79 -15.66 -6.28
CA VAL A 41 -10.97 -14.80 -6.52
C VAL A 41 -10.63 -13.60 -7.40
N ALA A 42 -9.46 -12.98 -7.20
CA ALA A 42 -9.04 -11.76 -7.90
C ALA A 42 -7.58 -11.85 -8.37
N PRO A 43 -7.23 -12.81 -9.25
CA PRO A 43 -5.85 -13.06 -9.69
C PRO A 43 -5.19 -11.81 -10.30
N ASP A 44 -5.89 -11.08 -11.15
CA ASP A 44 -5.34 -9.94 -11.88
C ASP A 44 -4.95 -8.77 -10.97
N LEU A 45 -5.57 -8.66 -9.80
CA LEU A 45 -5.31 -7.62 -8.81
C LEU A 45 -4.43 -8.11 -7.66
N PHE A 46 -4.01 -9.38 -7.65
CA PHE A 46 -3.27 -9.92 -6.52
C PHE A 46 -1.95 -9.18 -6.30
N TRP A 47 -1.23 -8.88 -7.39
CA TRP A 47 -0.01 -8.07 -7.42
C TRP A 47 -0.27 -6.66 -7.93
N GLY A 48 0.39 -5.66 -7.35
CA GLY A 48 0.37 -4.30 -7.88
C GLY A 48 1.31 -3.34 -7.17
N THR A 49 1.36 -2.11 -7.66
CA THR A 49 2.13 -0.96 -7.12
C THR A 49 1.48 -0.37 -5.86
N TYR A 50 0.99 -1.21 -4.95
CA TYR A 50 0.21 -0.82 -3.76
C TYR A 50 1.06 -0.27 -2.60
N ARG A 51 2.21 0.33 -2.90
CA ARG A 51 3.12 0.98 -1.95
C ARG A 51 3.36 2.44 -2.37
N PRO A 52 2.33 3.32 -2.33
CA PRO A 52 2.40 4.65 -2.96
C PRO A 52 3.45 5.59 -2.36
N HIS A 53 3.99 5.31 -1.18
CA HIS A 53 5.02 6.13 -0.54
C HIS A 53 6.46 5.69 -0.85
N VAL A 54 6.67 4.63 -1.64
CA VAL A 54 7.99 4.32 -2.21
C VAL A 54 8.03 4.70 -3.68
N TYR A 55 9.17 5.16 -4.18
CA TYR A 55 9.28 5.65 -5.56
C TYR A 55 8.91 4.58 -6.59
N PHE A 56 9.32 3.33 -6.38
CA PHE A 56 8.93 2.19 -7.21
C PHE A 56 8.99 0.90 -6.41
N GLY A 57 7.93 0.11 -6.44
CA GLY A 57 7.83 -1.16 -5.71
C GLY A 57 6.47 -1.82 -5.86
N MET A 58 6.41 -3.13 -5.58
CA MET A 58 5.19 -3.93 -5.67
C MET A 58 4.91 -4.68 -4.37
N LYS A 59 3.65 -5.06 -4.18
CA LYS A 59 3.23 -5.96 -3.10
C LYS A 59 2.00 -6.78 -3.48
N THR A 60 1.80 -7.87 -2.74
CA THR A 60 0.55 -8.66 -2.80
C THR A 60 -0.57 -8.04 -1.95
N ARG A 61 -1.84 -8.20 -2.34
CA ARG A 61 -3.03 -7.90 -1.53
C ARG A 61 -3.27 -8.97 -0.44
N SER A 62 -2.37 -9.04 0.53
CA SER A 62 -2.41 -10.00 1.65
C SER A 62 -2.15 -9.28 2.99
N PRO A 63 -2.74 -9.75 4.11
CA PRO A 63 -2.37 -9.28 5.45
C PRO A 63 -0.91 -9.62 5.82
N LYS A 64 -0.32 -10.65 5.18
CA LYS A 64 1.10 -11.02 5.28
C LYS A 64 1.71 -10.95 3.88
N PRO A 65 2.04 -9.75 3.38
CA PRO A 65 2.40 -9.57 1.99
C PRO A 65 3.86 -9.92 1.71
N LEU A 66 4.15 -10.36 0.48
CA LEU A 66 5.49 -10.23 -0.08
C LEU A 66 5.68 -8.80 -0.62
N LEU A 67 6.85 -8.21 -0.37
CA LEU A 67 7.17 -6.82 -0.69
C LEU A 67 8.44 -6.76 -1.54
N THR A 68 8.43 -5.94 -2.58
CA THR A 68 9.61 -5.60 -3.37
C THR A 68 9.72 -4.08 -3.50
N GLY A 69 10.94 -3.56 -3.70
CA GLY A 69 11.16 -2.13 -3.86
C GLY A 69 12.52 -1.80 -4.45
N LEU A 70 12.59 -0.66 -5.14
CA LEU A 70 13.80 -0.07 -5.69
C LEU A 70 14.43 0.92 -4.71
N MET A 71 15.76 0.98 -4.73
CA MET A 71 16.56 2.03 -4.10
C MET A 71 17.68 2.41 -5.06
N TRP A 72 18.11 3.69 -5.05
CA TRP A 72 19.25 4.13 -5.85
C TRP A 72 20.07 5.20 -5.11
N ALA A 73 21.34 5.34 -5.49
CA ALA A 73 22.23 6.38 -5.00
C ALA A 73 23.26 6.75 -6.07
N GLN A 74 23.45 8.05 -6.32
CA GLN A 74 24.49 8.53 -7.22
C GLN A 74 25.82 8.63 -6.47
N GLN A 75 26.86 7.94 -6.97
CA GLN A 75 28.21 8.00 -6.40
C GLN A 75 28.96 9.24 -6.91
N GLY A 76 29.81 9.83 -6.05
CA GLY A 76 30.73 10.90 -6.44
C GLY A 76 30.10 12.27 -6.75
N ALA A 77 28.80 12.46 -6.51
CA ALA A 77 28.10 13.72 -6.81
C ALA A 77 28.42 14.85 -5.79
N THR A 78 28.64 14.50 -4.53
CA THR A 78 28.99 15.42 -3.45
C THR A 78 29.99 14.77 -2.49
N PRO A 79 30.89 15.53 -1.86
CA PRO A 79 31.72 15.02 -0.77
C PRO A 79 30.84 14.46 0.36
N GLY A 80 31.15 13.24 0.83
CA GLY A 80 30.43 12.58 1.92
C GLY A 80 29.57 11.40 1.49
N THR A 81 28.59 11.03 2.32
CA THR A 81 27.72 9.87 2.10
C THR A 81 26.73 10.14 0.96
N PRO A 82 26.63 9.25 -0.05
CA PRO A 82 25.65 9.36 -1.12
C PRO A 82 24.22 9.43 -0.58
N LYS A 83 23.37 10.26 -1.20
CA LYS A 83 21.94 10.29 -0.91
C LYS A 83 21.27 9.02 -1.44
N LEU A 84 20.84 8.17 -0.53
CA LEU A 84 20.10 6.95 -0.84
C LEU A 84 18.60 7.26 -0.95
N ARG A 85 18.01 6.97 -2.11
CA ARG A 85 16.59 7.22 -2.39
C ARG A 85 15.78 5.94 -2.20
N HIS A 86 14.60 6.05 -1.58
CA HIS A 86 13.67 4.93 -1.43
C HIS A 86 12.21 5.39 -1.31
N THR A 87 11.93 6.22 -0.29
CA THR A 87 10.60 6.79 -0.01
C THR A 87 10.44 8.15 -0.67
N CYS A 88 9.20 8.50 -1.00
CA CYS A 88 8.83 9.76 -1.64
C CYS A 88 8.82 10.91 -0.62
N GLU A 89 10.01 11.32 -0.17
CA GLU A 89 10.18 12.42 0.78
C GLU A 89 10.17 13.77 0.05
N GLN A 90 9.25 14.66 0.43
CA GLN A 90 9.06 15.95 -0.27
C GLN A 90 10.32 16.84 -0.28
N GLY A 91 11.14 16.76 0.77
CA GLY A 91 12.33 17.59 0.96
C GLY A 91 13.64 16.98 0.48
N ASP A 92 13.62 15.83 -0.21
CA ASP A 92 14.85 15.11 -0.55
C ASP A 92 15.53 15.62 -1.82
N GLY A 93 14.85 16.48 -2.59
CA GLY A 93 15.34 17.11 -3.81
C GLY A 93 15.13 16.29 -5.09
N VAL A 94 14.39 15.17 -5.03
CA VAL A 94 13.92 14.46 -6.22
C VAL A 94 12.69 15.16 -6.79
N GLY A 95 12.66 15.42 -8.10
CA GLY A 95 11.52 16.00 -8.78
C GLY A 95 11.87 16.72 -10.09
N PRO A 96 10.92 16.78 -11.05
CA PRO A 96 9.59 16.16 -11.01
C PRO A 96 9.64 14.62 -11.18
N TYR A 97 8.60 13.93 -10.70
CA TYR A 97 8.42 12.50 -10.93
C TYR A 97 6.94 12.13 -11.00
N GLY A 98 6.62 11.03 -11.68
CA GLY A 98 5.26 10.54 -11.78
C GLY A 98 5.06 9.48 -12.86
N TRP A 99 3.88 8.85 -12.83
CA TRP A 99 3.46 7.92 -13.85
C TRP A 99 3.08 8.66 -15.13
N GLU A 100 3.72 8.30 -16.24
CA GLU A 100 3.29 8.69 -17.58
C GLU A 100 2.16 7.77 -18.04
N PHE A 101 2.32 6.46 -17.81
CA PHE A 101 1.31 5.45 -18.08
C PHE A 101 1.11 4.59 -16.84
N HIS A 102 -0.15 4.35 -16.46
CA HIS A 102 -0.49 3.35 -15.45
C HIS A 102 -1.96 2.96 -15.62
N ASP A 103 -2.24 1.73 -16.03
CA ASP A 103 -3.62 1.26 -16.28
C ASP A 103 -4.31 0.74 -15.00
N GLY A 104 -3.57 0.65 -13.89
CA GLY A 104 -4.07 0.13 -12.62
C GLY A 104 -4.16 -1.40 -12.56
N LEU A 105 -3.80 -2.08 -13.66
CA LEU A 105 -4.03 -3.51 -13.81
C LEU A 105 -2.83 -4.26 -14.39
N SER A 106 -2.29 -3.93 -15.55
CA SER A 106 -1.37 -4.79 -16.30
C SER A 106 0.01 -4.17 -16.54
N PHE A 107 0.14 -2.85 -16.60
CA PHE A 107 1.42 -2.20 -16.88
C PHE A 107 1.52 -0.76 -16.35
N GLY A 108 2.74 -0.24 -16.32
CA GLY A 108 2.98 1.17 -16.10
C GLY A 108 4.39 1.60 -16.47
N ARG A 109 4.55 2.91 -16.71
CA ARG A 109 5.81 3.60 -16.95
C ARG A 109 5.83 4.90 -16.15
N GLN A 110 6.87 5.11 -15.37
CA GLN A 110 7.10 6.29 -14.55
C GLN A 110 8.43 6.91 -14.90
N HIS A 111 8.48 8.24 -14.87
CA HIS A 111 9.71 9.02 -15.00
C HIS A 111 10.06 9.65 -13.65
N ILE A 112 11.34 9.64 -13.29
CA ILE A 112 11.87 10.26 -12.08
C ILE A 112 13.09 11.09 -12.43
N HIS A 113 13.06 12.38 -12.09
CA HIS A 113 14.20 13.27 -12.22
C HIS A 113 14.89 13.47 -10.87
N ASP A 114 16.18 13.13 -10.77
CA ASP A 114 17.01 13.33 -9.57
C ASP A 114 18.33 14.00 -9.98
N GLY A 115 18.33 15.34 -10.05
CA GLY A 115 19.48 16.12 -10.51
C GLY A 115 19.91 15.75 -11.94
N ALA A 116 21.10 15.15 -12.07
CA ALA A 116 21.65 14.73 -13.36
C ALA A 116 21.09 13.39 -13.86
N LEU A 117 20.44 12.62 -12.99
CA LEU A 117 19.85 11.32 -13.33
C LEU A 117 18.40 11.48 -13.81
N ARG A 118 18.06 10.72 -14.86
CA ARG A 118 16.69 10.53 -15.33
C ARG A 118 16.43 9.03 -15.33
N LEU A 119 15.60 8.56 -14.41
CA LEU A 119 15.22 7.16 -14.30
C LEU A 119 13.89 6.94 -14.99
N THR A 120 13.76 5.82 -15.69
CA THR A 120 12.49 5.34 -16.24
C THR A 120 12.20 3.98 -15.65
N THR A 121 11.19 3.89 -14.79
CA THR A 121 10.77 2.64 -14.15
C THR A 121 9.53 2.10 -14.83
N GLU A 122 9.61 0.90 -15.38
CA GLU A 122 8.52 0.25 -16.11
C GLU A 122 8.18 -1.10 -15.48
N PHE A 123 6.90 -1.49 -15.55
CA PHE A 123 6.50 -2.85 -15.26
C PHE A 123 5.45 -3.38 -16.24
N VAL A 124 5.45 -4.70 -16.42
CA VAL A 124 4.38 -5.45 -17.08
C VAL A 124 4.05 -6.67 -16.22
N LYS A 125 2.77 -7.00 -16.09
CA LYS A 125 2.29 -8.23 -15.47
C LYS A 125 1.79 -9.22 -16.53
N ARG A 126 2.07 -10.50 -16.30
CA ARG A 126 1.60 -11.61 -17.11
C ARG A 126 0.70 -12.51 -16.25
N PRO A 127 -0.61 -12.61 -16.55
CA PRO A 127 -1.49 -13.56 -15.87
C PRO A 127 -1.04 -15.01 -16.11
N GLY A 128 -1.27 -15.87 -15.12
CA GLY A 128 -0.95 -17.29 -15.21
C GLY A 128 -0.87 -17.99 -13.85
N GLY A 129 -0.95 -19.32 -13.87
CA GLY A 129 -0.88 -20.15 -12.66
C GLY A 129 -2.03 -19.91 -11.68
N GLN A 130 -1.83 -20.28 -10.42
CA GLN A 130 -2.84 -20.20 -9.34
C GLN A 130 -2.49 -19.16 -8.26
N HIS A 131 -1.40 -18.42 -8.44
CA HIS A 131 -0.79 -17.57 -7.39
C HIS A 131 -0.65 -16.09 -7.81
N GLY A 132 -1.44 -15.64 -8.79
CA GLY A 132 -1.50 -14.23 -9.22
C GLY A 132 -0.53 -13.84 -10.34
N GLY A 133 -0.02 -14.82 -11.10
CA GLY A 133 0.83 -14.58 -12.28
C GLY A 133 2.25 -14.12 -11.98
N ASP A 134 2.91 -13.66 -13.03
CA ASP A 134 4.27 -13.15 -13.03
C ASP A 134 4.31 -11.64 -13.34
N TRP A 135 5.42 -11.00 -13.03
CA TRP A 135 5.66 -9.61 -13.40
C TRP A 135 7.15 -9.34 -13.65
N SER A 136 7.46 -8.30 -14.40
CA SER A 136 8.83 -7.91 -14.72
C SER A 136 9.01 -6.41 -14.61
N TRP A 137 10.17 -5.98 -14.14
CA TRP A 137 10.57 -4.58 -14.08
C TRP A 137 11.66 -4.29 -15.13
N ARG A 138 11.65 -3.07 -15.64
CA ARG A 138 12.79 -2.44 -16.31
C ARG A 138 13.07 -1.11 -15.60
N VAL A 139 14.33 -0.84 -15.32
CA VAL A 139 14.82 0.41 -14.72
C VAL A 139 15.97 0.93 -15.56
#